data_AF-A0A2E0FFZ7-F1
#
_entry.id   AF-A0A2E0FFZ7-F1
#
_cell.length_a   1.000
_cell.length_b   1.000
_cell.length_c   1.000
_cell.angle_alpha   90.00
_cell.angle_beta   90.00
_cell.angle_gamma   90.00
#
_symmetry.space_group_name_H-M   'P 1'
#
loop_
_entity.id
_entity.type
_entity.pdbx_description
1 polymer ?
#
loop_
_entity_poly.entity_id
_entity_poly.type
_entity_poly.pdbx_seq_one_letter_code
_entity_poly.pdbx_strand_id
1 'polypeptide(L)'
;MQIIALCGKKQSGKDTLSNFLHGHEMKRHDVVKDFSINEFGNLVINYVEFDEQGKEKEGVAVFDLNQQTEDFANYANRFIWPLIKGYNFADALKEICMNLFGLSYEQCYGPDSWKNSPTKHRWENMPGVITCSEVWGSLCPDGEPDGLMYHAAGPMTAREFM
;
A
#
# COMPACT_ATOMS: atom_id res chain seq x y z
N MET A 1 -19.05 -13.93 -5.17
CA MET A 1 -17.79 -13.21 -4.95
C MET A 1 -17.73 -12.82 -3.48
N GLN A 2 -16.69 -13.23 -2.77
CA GLN A 2 -16.47 -12.86 -1.36
C GLN A 2 -15.38 -11.78 -1.32
N ILE A 3 -15.60 -10.72 -0.55
CA ILE A 3 -14.66 -9.61 -0.36
C ILE A 3 -14.33 -9.54 1.12
N ILE A 4 -13.04 -9.47 1.45
CA ILE A 4 -12.53 -9.30 2.80
C ILE A 4 -11.81 -7.95 2.85
N ALA A 5 -12.24 -7.07 3.74
CA ALA A 5 -11.59 -5.78 3.98
C ALA A 5 -10.69 -5.86 5.22
N LEU A 6 -9.41 -5.52 5.07
CA LEU A 6 -8.45 -5.46 6.17
C LEU A 6 -8.18 -3.99 6.54
N CYS A 7 -8.55 -3.58 7.75
CA CYS A 7 -8.36 -2.22 8.26
C CYS A 7 -7.70 -2.22 9.65
N GLY A 8 -6.96 -1.16 9.98
CA GLY A 8 -6.20 -1.04 11.22
C GLY A 8 -5.07 -0.01 11.14
N LYS A 9 -4.49 0.34 12.29
CA LYS A 9 -3.38 1.33 12.40
C LYS A 9 -2.12 0.90 11.62
N LYS A 10 -1.20 1.83 11.35
CA LYS A 10 0.11 1.52 10.75
C LYS A 10 0.76 0.36 11.52
N GLN A 11 1.34 -0.60 10.81
CA GLN A 11 2.04 -1.75 11.37
C GLN A 11 1.17 -2.73 12.20
N SER A 12 -0.15 -2.71 12.03
CA SER A 12 -1.07 -3.66 12.68
C SER A 12 -1.08 -5.07 12.07
N GLY A 13 -0.18 -5.40 11.13
CA GLY A 13 -0.10 -6.71 10.48
C GLY A 13 -1.10 -6.98 9.35
N LYS A 14 -1.74 -5.93 8.78
CA LYS A 14 -2.70 -6.09 7.66
C LYS A 14 -2.07 -6.76 6.44
N ASP A 15 -0.92 -6.25 6.00
CA ASP A 15 -0.23 -6.75 4.81
C ASP A 15 0.28 -8.17 5.04
N THR A 16 0.78 -8.44 6.26
CA THR A 16 1.19 -9.77 6.70
C THR A 16 0.04 -10.78 6.67
N LEU A 17 -1.15 -10.40 7.16
CA LEU A 17 -2.34 -11.23 7.09
C LEU A 17 -2.81 -11.46 5.65
N SER A 18 -2.75 -10.41 4.80
CA SER A 18 -3.03 -10.55 3.36
C SER A 18 -2.10 -11.57 2.70
N ASN A 19 -0.80 -11.48 2.97
CA ASN A 19 0.21 -12.42 2.48
C ASN A 19 -0.06 -13.86 2.96
N PHE A 20 -0.43 -14.02 4.23
CA PHE A 20 -0.80 -15.32 4.79
C PHE A 20 -2.03 -15.92 4.10
N LEU A 21 -3.08 -15.13 3.87
CA LEU A 21 -4.28 -15.59 3.17
C LEU A 21 -3.96 -16.04 1.74
N HIS A 22 -3.08 -15.33 1.04
CA HIS A 22 -2.61 -15.74 -0.28
C HIS A 22 -1.85 -17.07 -0.22
N GLY A 23 -0.91 -17.20 0.71
CA GLY A 23 -0.19 -18.47 0.91
C GLY A 23 -1.12 -19.63 1.25
N HIS A 24 -2.12 -19.39 2.12
CA HIS A 24 -3.10 -20.40 2.53
C HIS A 24 -3.92 -20.91 1.35
N GLU A 25 -4.49 -20.02 0.54
CA GLU A 25 -5.29 -20.42 -0.63
C GLU A 25 -4.41 -21.08 -1.70
N MET A 26 -3.19 -20.57 -1.94
CA MET A 26 -2.26 -21.21 -2.88
C MET A 26 -1.88 -22.63 -2.45
N LYS A 27 -1.62 -22.87 -1.16
CA LYS A 27 -1.31 -24.21 -0.64
C LYS A 27 -2.53 -25.13 -0.72
N ARG A 28 -3.71 -24.63 -0.34
CA ARG A 28 -4.96 -25.40 -0.36
C ARG A 28 -5.35 -25.87 -1.76
N HIS A 29 -4.92 -25.15 -2.79
CA HIS A 29 -5.18 -25.43 -4.19
C HIS A 29 -3.95 -25.98 -4.95
N ASP A 30 -2.95 -26.50 -4.23
CA ASP A 30 -1.75 -27.14 -4.79
C ASP A 30 -0.93 -26.25 -5.76
N VAL A 31 -1.06 -24.93 -5.65
CA VAL A 31 -0.26 -23.96 -6.43
C VAL A 31 1.17 -23.88 -5.88
N VAL A 32 1.31 -24.03 -4.55
CA VAL A 32 2.60 -24.10 -3.85
C VAL A 32 2.62 -25.31 -2.91
N LYS A 33 3.77 -25.96 -2.78
CA LYS A 33 3.95 -27.12 -1.88
C LYS A 33 3.77 -26.72 -0.41
N ASP A 34 4.46 -25.66 -0.01
CA ASP A 34 4.35 -25.11 1.33
C ASP A 34 4.79 -23.64 1.35
N PHE A 35 4.36 -22.90 2.38
CA PHE A 35 4.68 -21.48 2.55
C PHE A 35 4.93 -21.11 4.01
N SER A 36 5.62 -20.00 4.22
CA SER A 36 5.80 -19.38 5.53
C SER A 36 5.77 -17.85 5.40
N ILE A 37 5.68 -17.18 6.56
CA ILE A 37 5.79 -15.73 6.65
C ILE A 37 7.10 -15.43 7.40
N ASN A 38 7.97 -14.63 6.80
CA ASN A 38 9.23 -14.27 7.45
C ASN A 38 9.05 -13.13 8.48
N GLU A 39 10.13 -12.78 9.17
CA GLU A 39 10.14 -11.73 10.21
C GLU A 39 9.75 -10.33 9.70
N PHE A 40 9.85 -10.10 8.38
CA PHE A 40 9.46 -8.85 7.72
C PHE A 40 7.99 -8.86 7.26
N GLY A 41 7.28 -9.97 7.45
CA GLY A 41 5.89 -10.14 7.02
C GLY A 41 5.73 -10.50 5.55
N ASN A 42 6.81 -10.88 4.86
CA ASN A 42 6.76 -11.29 3.46
C ASN A 42 6.37 -12.75 3.32
N LEU A 43 5.67 -13.07 2.23
CA LEU A 43 5.37 -14.44 1.86
C LEU A 43 6.63 -15.14 1.33
N VAL A 44 6.94 -16.31 1.90
CA VAL A 44 8.04 -17.17 1.46
C VAL A 44 7.44 -18.49 0.98
N ILE A 45 7.81 -18.92 -0.22
CA ILE A 45 7.35 -20.17 -0.81
C ILE A 45 8.52 -21.11 -1.06
N ASN A 46 8.24 -22.41 -1.06
CA ASN A 46 9.22 -23.42 -1.44
C ASN A 46 9.22 -23.59 -2.96
N TYR A 47 10.41 -23.68 -3.54
CA TYR A 47 10.61 -24.02 -4.95
C TYR A 47 11.53 -25.24 -5.06
N VAL A 48 11.39 -25.97 -6.16
CA VAL A 48 12.26 -27.08 -6.51
C VAL A 48 13.05 -26.67 -7.74
N GLU A 49 14.36 -26.69 -7.64
CA GLU A 49 15.28 -26.50 -8.75
C GLU A 49 15.91 -27.84 -9.12
N PHE A 50 16.18 -28.04 -10.41
CA PHE A 50 16.88 -29.22 -10.89
C PHE A 50 18.32 -28.83 -11.22
N ASP A 51 19.28 -29.41 -10.49
CA ASP A 51 20.70 -29.24 -10.82
C ASP A 51 21.01 -29.84 -12.21
N GLU A 52 22.18 -29.52 -12.79
CA GLU A 52 22.65 -30.05 -14.09
C GLU A 52 22.68 -31.60 -14.17
N GLN A 53 22.60 -32.28 -13.02
CA GLN A 53 22.56 -33.73 -12.89
C GLN A 53 21.13 -34.29 -12.68
N GLY A 54 20.09 -33.46 -12.80
CA GLY A 54 18.69 -33.84 -12.62
C GLY A 54 18.29 -34.10 -11.17
N LYS A 55 19.12 -33.68 -10.20
CA LYS A 55 18.83 -33.84 -8.78
C LYS A 55 17.98 -32.67 -8.29
N GLU A 56 16.87 -33.00 -7.63
CA GLU A 56 16.01 -32.00 -7.00
C GLU A 56 16.72 -31.33 -5.83
N LYS A 57 16.72 -30.00 -5.86
CA LYS A 57 17.20 -29.15 -4.78
C LYS A 57 16.06 -28.25 -4.35
N GLU A 58 15.62 -28.42 -3.10
CA GLU A 58 14.61 -27.56 -2.50
C GLU A 58 15.25 -26.24 -2.05
N GLY A 59 14.57 -25.14 -2.36
CA GLY A 59 14.93 -23.81 -1.93
C GLY A 59 13.71 -23.03 -1.43
N VAL A 60 13.98 -21.92 -0.75
CA VAL A 60 12.94 -20.99 -0.29
C VAL A 60 13.19 -19.63 -0.92
N ALA A 61 12.13 -19.00 -1.44
CA ALA A 61 12.20 -17.69 -2.06
C ALA A 61 11.08 -16.78 -1.53
N VAL A 62 11.39 -15.49 -1.41
CA VAL A 62 10.37 -14.47 -1.15
C VAL A 62 9.51 -14.33 -2.41
N PHE A 63 8.21 -14.50 -2.26
CA PHE A 63 7.26 -14.40 -3.35
C PHE A 63 6.52 -13.06 -3.25
N ASP A 64 6.95 -12.11 -4.08
CA ASP A 64 6.30 -10.79 -4.15
C ASP A 64 5.02 -10.88 -4.99
N LEU A 65 3.88 -10.72 -4.31
CA LEU A 65 2.55 -10.74 -4.91
C LEU A 65 2.18 -9.44 -5.64
N ASN A 66 2.94 -8.36 -5.41
CA ASN A 66 2.63 -7.03 -5.94
C ASN A 66 3.52 -6.65 -7.14
N GLN A 67 4.41 -7.55 -7.58
CA GLN A 67 5.26 -7.30 -8.74
C GLN A 67 4.43 -7.08 -10.01
N GLN A 68 4.87 -6.16 -10.86
CA GLN A 68 4.14 -5.73 -12.06
C GLN A 68 4.77 -6.26 -13.37
N THR A 69 5.59 -7.31 -13.28
CA THR A 69 6.19 -7.94 -14.46
C THR A 69 5.13 -8.69 -15.26
N GLU A 70 5.25 -8.69 -16.59
CA GLU A 70 4.29 -9.34 -17.48
C GLU A 70 4.21 -10.85 -17.22
N ASP A 71 5.37 -11.50 -17.02
CA ASP A 71 5.45 -12.92 -16.70
C ASP A 71 4.69 -13.28 -15.42
N PHE A 72 4.83 -12.47 -14.38
CA PHE A 72 4.10 -12.67 -13.14
C PHE A 72 2.61 -12.43 -13.32
N ALA A 73 2.21 -11.36 -14.02
CA ALA A 73 0.80 -11.10 -14.28
C ALA A 73 0.14 -12.27 -15.03
N ASN A 74 0.84 -12.85 -16.00
CA ASN A 74 0.36 -14.03 -16.73
C ASN A 74 0.25 -15.26 -15.83
N TYR A 75 1.26 -15.52 -14.99
CA TYR A 75 1.22 -16.59 -14.00
C TYR A 75 0.08 -16.41 -12.98
N ALA A 76 -0.04 -15.21 -12.40
CA ALA A 76 -1.03 -14.88 -11.39
C ALA A 76 -2.45 -14.96 -11.94
N ASN A 77 -2.70 -14.48 -13.17
CA ASN A 77 -3.99 -14.64 -13.84
C ASN A 77 -4.43 -16.10 -13.97
N ARG A 78 -3.48 -17.01 -14.20
CA ARG A 78 -3.77 -18.42 -14.44
C ARG A 78 -3.91 -19.23 -13.15
N PHE A 79 -3.11 -18.94 -12.13
CA PHE A 79 -2.97 -19.81 -10.96
C PHE A 79 -3.33 -19.15 -9.62
N ILE A 80 -3.27 -17.82 -9.49
CA ILE A 80 -3.44 -17.13 -8.20
C ILE A 80 -4.76 -16.36 -8.14
N TRP A 81 -4.97 -15.41 -9.04
CA TRP A 81 -6.12 -14.49 -9.02
C TRP A 81 -7.49 -15.14 -9.15
N PRO A 82 -7.64 -16.30 -9.81
CA PRO A 82 -8.90 -17.06 -9.74
C PRO A 82 -9.24 -17.56 -8.33
N LEU A 83 -8.24 -17.72 -7.47
CA LEU A 83 -8.37 -18.19 -6.09
C LEU A 83 -8.48 -17.01 -5.12
N ILE A 84 -7.53 -16.07 -5.21
CA ILE A 84 -7.42 -14.92 -4.31
C ILE A 84 -6.66 -13.78 -5.01
N LYS A 85 -7.12 -12.55 -4.80
CA LYS A 85 -6.46 -11.34 -5.33
C LYS A 85 -6.47 -10.21 -4.31
N GLY A 86 -5.28 -9.70 -4.00
CA GLY A 86 -5.08 -8.53 -3.16
C GLY A 86 -5.31 -7.23 -3.93
N TYR A 87 -5.98 -6.28 -3.30
CA TYR A 87 -6.11 -4.91 -3.78
C TYR A 87 -5.71 -3.96 -2.66
N ASN A 88 -4.72 -3.12 -2.91
CA ASN A 88 -4.30 -2.10 -1.97
C ASN A 88 -4.87 -0.75 -2.40
N PHE A 89 -5.83 -0.24 -1.62
CA PHE A 89 -6.50 1.03 -1.91
C PHE A 89 -5.51 2.21 -1.97
N ALA A 90 -4.47 2.17 -1.13
CA ALA A 90 -3.49 3.24 -1.06
C ALA A 90 -2.65 3.38 -2.35
N ASP A 91 -2.49 2.31 -3.13
CA ASP A 91 -1.65 2.37 -4.33
C ASP A 91 -2.35 3.12 -5.47
N ALA A 92 -3.66 2.91 -5.67
CA ALA A 92 -4.43 3.71 -6.62
C ALA A 92 -4.42 5.21 -6.27
N LEU A 93 -4.48 5.55 -4.97
CA LEU A 93 -4.39 6.93 -4.52
C LEU A 93 -3.03 7.55 -4.85
N LYS A 94 -1.94 6.84 -4.55
CA LYS A 94 -0.57 7.29 -4.87
C LYS A 94 -0.36 7.45 -6.37
N GLU A 95 -0.90 6.55 -7.20
CA GLU A 95 -0.84 6.69 -8.65
C GLU A 95 -1.50 7.99 -9.13
N ILE A 96 -2.67 8.34 -8.58
CA ILE A 96 -3.34 9.62 -8.87
C ILE A 96 -2.47 10.80 -8.44
N CYS A 97 -1.89 10.74 -7.23
CA CYS A 97 -0.99 11.77 -6.71
C CYS A 97 0.24 11.99 -7.60
N MET A 98 0.82 10.91 -8.13
CA MET A 98 1.96 11.01 -9.06
C MET A 98 1.52 11.55 -10.42
N ASN A 99 0.50 10.95 -11.03
CA ASN A 99 0.12 11.21 -12.43
C ASN A 99 -0.57 12.55 -12.64
N LEU A 100 -1.42 13.00 -11.71
CA LEU A 100 -2.18 14.24 -11.85
C LEU A 100 -1.54 15.41 -11.11
N PHE A 101 -0.99 15.15 -9.92
CA PHE A 101 -0.52 16.19 -9.02
C PHE A 101 1.00 16.36 -9.03
N GLY A 102 1.73 15.45 -9.70
CA GLY A 102 3.16 15.54 -9.93
C GLY A 102 4.01 15.28 -8.68
N LEU A 103 3.51 14.46 -7.74
CA LEU A 103 4.36 13.95 -6.66
C LEU A 103 5.38 12.96 -7.21
N SER A 104 6.58 12.92 -6.61
CA SER A 104 7.59 11.94 -7.02
C SER A 104 7.30 10.55 -6.43
N TYR A 105 7.92 9.52 -7.02
CA TYR A 105 7.83 8.15 -6.52
C TYR A 105 8.34 8.04 -5.08
N GLU A 106 9.44 8.72 -4.75
CA GLU A 106 10.04 8.75 -3.42
C GLU A 106 9.11 9.41 -2.40
N GLN A 107 8.37 10.44 -2.80
CA GLN A 107 7.39 11.09 -1.93
C GLN A 107 6.21 10.16 -1.59
N CYS A 108 5.85 9.23 -2.47
CA CYS A 108 4.73 8.30 -2.28
C CYS A 108 5.15 6.99 -1.59
N TYR A 109 6.28 6.41 -2.01
CA TYR A 109 6.73 5.07 -1.59
C TYR A 109 8.00 5.08 -0.74
N GLY A 110 8.76 6.18 -0.71
CA GLY A 110 10.03 6.28 -0.01
C GLY A 110 9.93 6.35 1.53
N PRO A 111 11.08 6.55 2.21
CA PRO A 111 11.13 6.70 3.66
C PRO A 111 10.40 7.96 4.15
N ASP A 112 10.18 8.01 5.47
CA ASP A 112 9.41 9.10 6.10
C ASP A 112 9.97 10.50 5.82
N SER A 113 11.28 10.64 5.58
CA SER A 113 11.89 11.92 5.17
C SER A 113 11.32 12.48 3.86
N TRP A 114 11.14 11.63 2.84
CA TRP A 114 10.53 12.03 1.57
C TRP A 114 9.03 12.25 1.68
N LYS A 115 8.35 11.44 2.49
CA LYS A 115 6.90 11.61 2.76
C LYS A 115 6.59 12.92 3.49
N ASN A 116 7.50 13.39 4.33
CA ASN A 116 7.37 14.66 5.04
C ASN A 116 8.00 15.84 4.28
N SER A 117 8.46 15.63 3.04
CA SER A 117 8.98 16.73 2.22
C SER A 117 7.85 17.63 1.72
N PRO A 118 8.09 18.95 1.62
CA PRO A 118 7.08 19.89 1.14
C PRO A 118 6.78 19.67 -0.34
N THR A 119 5.51 19.83 -0.70
CA THR A 119 5.04 19.82 -2.10
C THR A 119 4.85 21.24 -2.62
N LYS A 120 4.57 21.36 -3.91
CA LYS A 120 4.15 22.64 -4.52
C LYS A 120 2.73 23.06 -4.12
N HIS A 121 1.94 22.14 -3.59
CA HIS A 121 0.55 22.38 -3.21
C HIS A 121 0.51 22.97 -1.81
N ARG A 122 -0.37 23.95 -1.58
CA ARG A 122 -0.40 24.75 -0.35
C ARG A 122 -1.73 24.62 0.37
N TRP A 123 -1.70 24.61 1.69
CA TRP A 123 -2.88 24.52 2.55
C TRP A 123 -3.88 25.66 2.30
N GLU A 124 -3.39 26.87 2.04
CA GLU A 124 -4.21 28.06 1.74
C GLU A 124 -5.04 27.94 0.44
N ASN A 125 -4.70 27.00 -0.44
CA ASN A 125 -5.42 26.78 -1.70
C ASN A 125 -6.46 25.65 -1.59
N MET A 126 -6.55 24.95 -0.46
CA MET A 126 -7.49 23.85 -0.28
C MET A 126 -8.88 24.37 0.13
N PRO A 127 -9.96 23.83 -0.47
CA PRO A 127 -11.31 24.22 -0.09
C PRO A 127 -11.58 23.82 1.36
N GLY A 128 -12.22 24.72 2.11
CA GLY A 128 -12.57 24.50 3.52
C GLY A 128 -11.42 24.71 4.50
N VAL A 129 -10.21 25.05 4.04
CA VAL A 129 -9.08 25.34 4.93
C VAL A 129 -9.04 26.83 5.27
N ILE A 130 -9.04 27.14 6.56
CA ILE A 130 -8.86 28.48 7.10
C ILE A 130 -7.47 28.58 7.69
N THR A 131 -6.65 29.49 7.15
CA THR A 131 -5.25 29.67 7.59
C THR A 131 -5.04 30.79 8.59
N CYS A 132 -6.04 31.66 8.76
CA CYS A 132 -6.01 32.74 9.73
C CYS A 132 -6.69 32.30 11.04
N SER A 133 -5.93 32.29 12.14
CA SER A 133 -6.41 31.87 13.46
C SER A 133 -7.50 32.77 14.03
N GLU A 134 -7.47 34.07 13.73
CA GLU A 134 -8.49 35.04 14.17
C GLU A 134 -9.83 34.81 13.46
N VAL A 135 -9.78 34.55 12.15
CA VAL A 135 -10.95 34.18 11.34
C VAL A 135 -11.51 32.83 11.81
N TRP A 136 -10.64 31.87 12.12
CA TRP A 136 -11.08 30.58 12.67
C TRP A 136 -11.78 30.74 14.02
N GLY A 137 -11.18 31.47 14.96
CA GLY A 137 -11.75 31.69 16.29
C GLY A 137 -13.08 32.44 16.27
N SER A 138 -13.30 33.32 15.28
CA SER A 138 -14.57 34.03 15.11
C SER A 138 -15.67 33.20 14.43
N LEU A 139 -15.30 32.28 13.53
CA LEU A 139 -16.25 31.40 12.83
C LEU A 139 -16.66 30.16 13.64
N CYS A 140 -15.82 29.75 14.60
CA CYS A 140 -15.98 28.52 15.38
C CYS A 140 -16.11 28.80 16.90
N PRO A 141 -17.00 29.70 17.37
CA PRO A 141 -17.08 30.04 18.79
C PRO A 141 -17.57 28.87 19.66
N ASP A 142 -18.39 27.97 19.10
CA ASP A 142 -19.08 26.89 19.83
C ASP A 142 -18.75 25.47 19.31
N GLY A 143 -17.77 25.32 18.40
CA GLY A 143 -17.36 24.02 17.84
C GLY A 143 -16.84 24.13 16.41
N GLU A 144 -16.26 23.04 15.89
CA GLU A 144 -15.76 22.95 14.51
C GLU A 144 -16.93 22.83 13.53
N PRO A 145 -17.21 23.84 12.68
CA PRO A 145 -18.28 23.79 11.70
C PRO A 145 -17.98 22.73 10.64
N ASP A 146 -19.04 22.05 10.22
CA ASP A 146 -18.95 20.91 9.31
C ASP A 146 -18.34 21.33 7.96
N GLY A 147 -17.26 20.65 7.57
CA GLY A 147 -16.54 20.93 6.32
C GLY A 147 -15.52 22.07 6.35
N LEU A 148 -15.24 22.69 7.51
CA LEU A 148 -14.14 23.65 7.69
C LEU A 148 -13.07 23.10 8.62
N MET A 149 -11.81 23.41 8.32
CA MET A 149 -10.66 23.05 9.16
C MET A 149 -9.66 24.19 9.27
N TYR A 150 -9.02 24.31 10.42
CA TYR A 150 -7.86 25.19 10.59
C TYR A 150 -6.56 24.48 10.21
N HIS A 151 -5.72 25.15 9.42
CA HIS A 151 -4.34 24.73 9.20
C HIS A 151 -3.44 25.94 8.97
N ALA A 152 -2.21 25.92 9.49
CA ALA A 152 -1.26 27.00 9.21
C ALA A 152 -0.99 27.14 7.69
N ALA A 153 -0.82 28.38 7.21
CA ALA A 153 -0.44 28.63 5.83
C ALA A 153 0.93 28.02 5.51
N GLY A 154 1.08 27.47 4.31
CA GLY A 154 2.33 26.88 3.87
C GLY A 154 2.16 25.72 2.88
N PRO A 155 3.27 25.17 2.36
CA PRO A 155 3.25 23.98 1.52
C PRO A 155 2.79 22.77 2.33
N MET A 156 1.90 21.96 1.75
CA MET A 156 1.54 20.64 2.27
C MET A 156 2.73 19.69 2.13
N THR A 157 2.96 18.85 3.11
CA THR A 157 3.85 17.69 2.94
C THR A 157 3.21 16.66 2.02
N ALA A 158 4.03 15.78 1.41
CA ALA A 158 3.49 14.72 0.56
C ALA A 158 2.52 13.79 1.32
N ARG A 159 2.79 13.53 2.61
CA ARG A 159 1.91 12.76 3.50
C ARG A 159 0.60 13.45 3.82
N GLU A 160 0.59 14.77 3.94
CA GLU A 160 -0.65 15.53 4.18
C GLU A 160 -1.52 15.61 2.92
N PHE A 161 -0.88 15.60 1.75
CA PHE A 161 -1.58 15.62 0.47
C PHE A 161 -2.23 14.27 0.11
N MET A 162 -1.63 13.15 0.54
CA MET A 162 -2.12 11.78 0.33
C MET A 162 -3.07 11.33 1.43
#